data_AF-A0A7L5A908-F1
#
_entry.id   AF-A0A7L5A908-F1
#
_cell.length_a   1.000
_cell.length_b   1.000
_cell.length_c   1.000
_cell.angle_alpha   90.00
_cell.angle_beta   90.00
_cell.angle_gamma   90.00
#
_symmetry.space_group_name_H-M   'P 1'
#
loop_
_entity.id
_entity.type
_entity.pdbx_description
1 polymer ?
#
loop_
_entity_poly.entity_id
_entity_poly.type
_entity_poly.pdbx_seq_one_letter_code
_entity_poly.pdbx_strand_id
1 'polypeptide(L)'
;MTEIEKEKKERQQAAAIALMDWSRWLVTLQPAAILAISGVVKFDQQPTLGPSGKTLLILSLASVVISLLAATFTLGGMPTVIERLPSKGPDENGLYDMSIYNHLRVWQVVFVEHLFFVLGIVFFSVFLCISIVYHK
;
A
#
# COMPACT_ATOMS: atom_id res chain seq x y z
N MET A 1 0.19 3.46 -36.27
CA MET A 1 0.67 2.82 -35.04
C MET A 1 1.74 1.83 -35.43
N THR A 2 2.98 2.03 -35.01
CA THR A 2 4.09 1.12 -35.33
C THR A 2 4.03 -0.12 -34.43
N GLU A 3 4.65 -1.23 -34.84
CA GLU A 3 4.76 -2.45 -34.00
C GLU A 3 5.37 -2.13 -32.62
N ILE A 4 6.35 -1.22 -32.58
CA ILE A 4 7.00 -0.75 -31.34
C ILE A 4 6.01 -0.01 -30.42
N GLU A 5 5.13 0.83 -30.98
CA GLU A 5 4.09 1.53 -30.19
C GLU A 5 3.04 0.57 -29.63
N LYS A 6 2.69 -0.47 -30.40
CA LYS A 6 1.76 -1.51 -29.98
C LYS A 6 2.35 -2.32 -28.83
N GLU A 7 3.59 -2.78 -28.96
CA GLU A 7 4.30 -3.51 -27.92
C GLU A 7 4.47 -2.66 -26.63
N LYS A 8 4.84 -1.38 -26.76
CA LYS A 8 4.93 -0.44 -25.62
C LYS A 8 3.59 -0.33 -24.90
N LYS A 9 2.49 -0.17 -25.64
CA LYS A 9 1.14 -0.07 -25.08
C LYS A 9 0.75 -1.35 -24.33
N GLU A 10 0.98 -2.52 -24.92
CA GLU A 10 0.67 -3.82 -24.31
C GLU A 10 1.45 -4.02 -23.00
N ARG A 11 2.76 -3.70 -22.97
CA ARG A 11 3.58 -3.75 -21.75
C ARG A 11 3.08 -2.81 -20.65
N GLN A 12 2.72 -1.57 -21.00
CA GLN A 12 2.19 -0.59 -20.04
C GLN A 12 0.81 -0.99 -19.50
N GLN A 13 -0.05 -1.57 -20.35
CA GLN A 13 -1.34 -2.11 -19.94
C GLN A 13 -1.18 -3.32 -19.00
N ALA A 14 -0.26 -4.24 -19.31
CA ALA A 14 0.03 -5.37 -18.44
C ALA A 14 0.53 -4.91 -17.06
N ALA A 15 1.44 -3.93 -17.02
CA ALA A 15 1.92 -3.34 -15.77
C ALA A 15 0.78 -2.67 -14.98
N ALA A 16 -0.14 -1.98 -15.66
CA ALA A 16 -1.28 -1.34 -15.02
C ALA A 16 -2.27 -2.37 -14.42
N ILE A 17 -2.53 -3.46 -15.13
CA ILE A 17 -3.38 -4.55 -14.63
C ILE A 17 -2.72 -5.23 -13.44
N ALA A 18 -1.42 -5.55 -13.53
CA ALA A 18 -0.68 -6.15 -12.42
C ALA A 18 -0.69 -5.27 -11.17
N LEU A 19 -0.54 -3.95 -11.32
CA LEU A 19 -0.63 -3.01 -10.22
C LEU A 19 -2.04 -2.96 -9.61
N MET A 20 -3.08 -2.95 -10.45
CA MET A 20 -4.47 -2.98 -9.99
C MET A 20 -4.79 -4.28 -9.23
N ASP A 21 -4.32 -5.43 -9.69
CA ASP A 21 -4.52 -6.71 -9.01
C ASP A 21 -3.75 -6.77 -7.68
N TRP A 22 -2.53 -6.21 -7.64
CA TRP A 22 -1.77 -6.06 -6.39
C TRP A 22 -2.50 -5.18 -5.37
N SER A 23 -2.93 -3.99 -5.76
CA SER A 23 -3.66 -3.09 -4.86
C SER A 23 -5.01 -3.70 -4.41
N ARG A 24 -5.69 -4.47 -5.27
CA ARG A 24 -6.89 -5.25 -4.87
C ARG A 24 -6.55 -6.27 -3.78
N TRP A 25 -5.46 -7.01 -3.93
CA TRP A 25 -5.02 -7.98 -2.94
C TRP A 25 -4.66 -7.32 -1.61
N LEU A 26 -4.02 -6.15 -1.63
CA LEU A 26 -3.74 -5.38 -0.41
C LEU A 26 -5.02 -4.90 0.28
N VAL A 27 -5.97 -4.34 -0.46
CA VAL A 27 -7.25 -3.86 0.09
C VAL A 27 -8.07 -4.98 0.73
N THR A 28 -7.95 -6.23 0.24
CA THR A 28 -8.63 -7.38 0.86
C THR A 28 -7.91 -7.93 2.08
N LEU A 29 -6.57 -7.87 2.12
CA LEU A 29 -5.78 -8.36 3.26
C LEU A 29 -5.66 -7.38 4.42
N GLN A 30 -5.62 -6.07 4.15
CA GLN A 30 -5.43 -5.06 5.20
C GLN A 30 -6.53 -5.06 6.27
N PRO A 31 -7.82 -5.29 5.97
CA PRO A 31 -8.85 -5.48 6.99
C PRO A 31 -8.55 -6.67 7.92
N ALA A 32 -8.06 -7.79 7.38
CA ALA A 32 -7.65 -8.93 8.20
C ALA A 32 -6.44 -8.59 9.08
N ALA A 33 -5.46 -7.85 8.55
CA ALA A 33 -4.33 -7.36 9.35
C ALA A 33 -4.78 -6.41 10.46
N ILE A 34 -5.68 -5.45 10.17
CA ILE A 34 -6.25 -4.53 11.15
C ILE A 34 -7.01 -5.29 12.25
N LEU A 35 -7.79 -6.30 11.88
CA LEU A 35 -8.50 -7.14 12.84
C LEU A 35 -7.55 -7.97 13.71
N ALA A 36 -6.49 -8.54 13.13
CA ALA A 36 -5.48 -9.26 13.88
C ALA A 36 -4.78 -8.34 14.89
N ILE A 37 -4.34 -7.15 14.45
CA ILE A 37 -3.70 -6.13 15.30
C ILE A 37 -4.66 -5.68 16.42
N SER A 38 -5.91 -5.36 16.08
CA SER A 38 -6.91 -4.88 17.04
C SER A 38 -7.38 -5.98 18.01
N GLY A 39 -7.42 -7.23 17.54
CA GLY A 39 -7.74 -8.39 18.35
C GLY A 39 -6.71 -8.62 19.45
N VAL A 40 -5.43 -8.52 19.14
CA VAL A 40 -4.35 -8.63 20.13
C VAL A 40 -4.50 -7.59 21.25
N VAL A 41 -5.01 -6.38 20.95
CA VAL A 41 -5.26 -5.34 21.97
C VAL A 41 -6.46 -5.64 22.86
N LYS A 42 -7.51 -6.28 22.32
CA LYS A 42 -8.77 -6.53 23.04
C LYS A 42 -8.80 -7.84 23.82
N PHE A 43 -8.14 -8.88 23.32
CA PHE A 43 -8.14 -10.20 23.95
C PHE A 43 -7.14 -10.35 25.09
N ASP A 44 -6.16 -9.44 25.17
CA ASP A 44 -5.29 -9.34 26.32
C ASP A 44 -6.02 -8.59 27.45
N GLN A 45 -6.62 -9.33 28.38
CA GLN A 45 -7.02 -8.81 29.68
C GLN A 45 -5.75 -8.42 30.45
N GLN A 46 -5.17 -7.27 30.09
CA GLN A 46 -3.98 -6.64 30.68
C GLN A 46 -2.79 -7.56 30.97
N PRO A 47 -1.77 -7.50 30.11
CA PRO A 47 -0.43 -7.16 30.55
C PRO A 47 -0.29 -5.66 30.46
N THR A 48 0.47 -5.09 31.38
CA THR A 48 0.87 -3.70 31.38
C THR A 48 1.64 -3.37 30.10
N LEU A 49 0.92 -3.11 28.99
CA LEU A 49 1.50 -2.52 27.79
C LEU A 49 2.07 -1.17 28.22
N GLY A 50 3.39 -1.14 28.40
CA GLY A 50 4.11 0.08 28.68
C GLY A 50 3.80 1.13 27.61
N PRO A 51 4.01 2.42 27.89
CA PRO A 51 3.73 3.51 26.96
C PRO A 51 4.26 3.24 25.55
N SER A 52 5.46 2.65 25.45
CA SER A 52 6.13 2.27 24.20
C SER A 52 5.36 1.22 23.37
N GLY A 53 4.77 0.20 24.01
CA GLY A 53 4.03 -0.87 23.33
C GLY A 53 2.72 -0.35 22.72
N LYS A 54 2.02 0.53 23.42
CA LYS A 54 0.82 1.20 22.91
C LYS A 54 1.14 2.11 21.72
N THR A 55 2.24 2.86 21.81
CA THR A 55 2.69 3.71 20.71
C THR A 55 3.04 2.90 19.46
N LEU A 56 3.74 1.77 19.59
CA LEU A 56 4.06 0.87 18.47
C LEU A 56 2.81 0.29 17.80
N LEU A 57 1.80 -0.11 18.59
CA LEU A 57 0.52 -0.59 18.07
C LEU A 57 -0.22 0.50 17.29
N ILE A 58 -0.31 1.71 17.84
CA ILE A 58 -0.97 2.85 17.17
C ILE A 58 -0.24 3.19 15.87
N LEU A 59 1.10 3.24 15.89
CA LEU A 59 1.92 3.47 14.70
C LEU A 59 1.73 2.39 13.64
N SER A 60 1.69 1.11 14.04
CA SER A 60 1.41 0.00 13.14
C SER A 60 0.04 0.14 12.49
N LEU A 61 -1.01 0.37 13.30
CA LEU A 61 -2.38 0.52 12.82
C LEU A 61 -2.52 1.73 11.87
N ALA A 62 -1.99 2.89 12.27
CA ALA A 62 -2.01 4.09 11.44
C ALA A 62 -1.29 3.86 10.12
N SER A 63 -0.15 3.17 10.13
CA SER A 63 0.60 2.85 8.91
C SER A 63 -0.19 1.93 7.98
N VAL A 64 -0.81 0.88 8.52
CA VAL A 64 -1.66 -0.03 7.71
C VAL A 64 -2.86 0.72 7.12
N VAL A 65 -3.49 1.62 7.88
CA VAL A 65 -4.61 2.44 7.37
C VAL A 65 -4.17 3.41 6.28
N ILE A 66 -3.02 4.08 6.43
CA ILE A 66 -2.48 4.97 5.39
C ILE A 66 -2.19 4.19 4.11
N SER A 67 -1.61 2.99 4.25
CA SER A 67 -1.37 2.09 3.12
C SER A 67 -2.67 1.67 2.43
N LEU A 68 -3.74 1.38 3.20
CA LEU A 68 -5.06 1.04 2.66
C LEU A 68 -5.71 2.18 1.90
N LEU A 69 -5.61 3.41 2.42
CA LEU A 69 -6.08 4.59 1.72
C LEU A 69 -5.31 4.75 0.41
N ALA A 70 -3.98 4.66 0.44
CA ALA A 70 -3.15 4.75 -0.77
C ALA A 70 -3.53 3.69 -1.81
N ALA A 71 -3.71 2.42 -1.42
CA ALA A 71 -4.17 1.36 -2.31
C ALA A 71 -5.54 1.64 -2.91
N THR A 72 -6.47 2.20 -2.12
CA THR A 72 -7.80 2.62 -2.59
C THR A 72 -7.70 3.75 -3.63
N PHE A 73 -6.82 4.73 -3.39
CA PHE A 73 -6.53 5.82 -4.33
C PHE A 73 -5.89 5.29 -5.61
N THR A 74 -4.96 4.33 -5.52
CA THR A 74 -4.39 3.63 -6.68
C THR A 74 -5.52 3.00 -7.48
N LEU A 75 -6.37 2.17 -6.87
CA LEU A 75 -7.48 1.49 -7.56
C LEU A 75 -8.48 2.44 -8.22
N GLY A 76 -8.85 3.53 -7.56
CA GLY A 76 -9.75 4.54 -8.12
C GLY A 76 -9.11 5.34 -9.28
N GLY A 77 -7.79 5.46 -9.26
CA GLY A 77 -7.01 6.20 -10.23
C GLY A 77 -6.59 5.45 -11.49
N MET A 78 -6.42 4.12 -11.37
CA MET A 78 -5.89 3.28 -12.45
C MET A 78 -6.72 3.29 -13.75
N PRO A 79 -8.08 3.30 -13.74
CA PRO A 79 -8.86 3.38 -14.98
C PRO A 79 -8.49 4.60 -15.83
N THR A 80 -8.35 5.77 -15.19
CA THR A 80 -7.95 7.03 -15.84
C THR A 80 -6.56 6.93 -16.46
N VAL A 81 -5.64 6.22 -15.82
CA VAL A 81 -4.28 6.01 -16.34
C VAL A 81 -4.32 5.08 -17.55
N ILE A 82 -5.09 3.99 -17.47
CA ILE A 82 -5.24 3.01 -18.57
C ILE A 82 -5.85 3.66 -19.82
N GLU A 83 -6.83 4.54 -19.67
CA GLU A 83 -7.44 5.29 -20.77
C GLU A 83 -6.46 6.20 -21.51
N ARG A 84 -5.43 6.68 -20.80
CA ARG A 84 -4.40 7.59 -21.35
C ARG A 84 -3.20 6.84 -21.95
N LEU A 85 -3.22 5.50 -21.96
CA LEU A 85 -2.17 4.69 -22.55
C LEU A 85 -2.24 4.62 -24.09
N PRO A 86 -1.09 4.52 -24.79
CA PRO A 86 0.26 4.56 -24.23
C PRO A 86 0.64 5.99 -23.85
N SER A 87 1.52 6.15 -22.88
CA SER A 87 2.01 7.48 -22.53
C SER A 87 2.62 8.20 -23.74
N LYS A 88 2.16 9.44 -23.97
CA LYS A 88 2.55 10.32 -25.08
C LYS A 88 3.28 11.59 -24.60
N GLY A 89 3.42 11.79 -23.30
CA GLY A 89 4.07 12.97 -22.73
C GLY A 89 5.58 12.95 -23.03
N PRO A 90 6.19 14.10 -23.37
CA PRO A 90 7.64 14.18 -23.61
C PRO A 90 8.47 13.81 -22.36
N ASP A 91 7.88 13.92 -21.16
CA ASP A 91 8.53 13.61 -19.88
C ASP A 91 8.03 12.30 -19.24
N GLU A 92 7.15 11.55 -19.91
CA GLU A 92 6.55 10.34 -19.35
C GLU A 92 7.17 9.09 -20.00
N ASN A 93 8.19 8.54 -19.34
CA ASN A 93 8.91 7.38 -19.85
C ASN A 93 8.16 6.05 -19.58
N GLY A 94 7.18 6.07 -18.67
CA GLY A 94 6.44 4.87 -18.27
C GLY A 94 5.15 5.15 -17.50
N LEU A 95 4.45 4.06 -17.14
CA LEU A 95 3.22 4.08 -16.34
C LEU A 95 3.38 4.86 -15.03
N TYR A 96 4.53 4.70 -14.37
CA TYR A 96 4.82 5.30 -13.07
C TYR A 96 4.92 6.82 -13.08
N ASP A 97 5.25 7.41 -14.23
CA ASP A 97 5.36 8.87 -14.40
C ASP A 97 4.01 9.52 -14.69
N MET A 98 2.99 8.73 -15.05
CA MET A 98 1.67 9.25 -15.40
C MET A 98 0.98 9.81 -14.15
N SER A 99 0.30 10.95 -14.35
CA SER A 99 -0.51 11.59 -13.31
C SER A 99 -1.87 10.91 -13.20
N ILE A 100 -2.23 10.51 -11.97
CA ILE A 100 -3.54 9.98 -11.61
C ILE A 100 -4.52 11.14 -11.38
N TYR A 101 -4.17 12.07 -10.47
CA TYR A 101 -5.01 13.20 -10.07
C TYR A 101 -4.20 14.50 -10.12
N ASN A 102 -4.42 15.34 -11.15
CA ASN A 102 -3.76 16.63 -11.46
C ASN A 102 -2.22 16.69 -11.29
N HIS A 103 -1.69 16.42 -10.10
CA HIS A 103 -0.27 16.42 -9.75
C HIS A 103 0.25 15.13 -9.09
N LEU A 104 -0.61 14.18 -8.70
CA LEU A 104 -0.17 12.94 -8.05
C LEU A 104 0.22 11.89 -9.10
N ARG A 105 1.49 11.50 -9.12
CA ARG A 105 2.01 10.46 -10.01
C ARG A 105 1.75 9.07 -9.44
N VAL A 106 1.58 8.08 -10.32
CA VAL A 106 1.41 6.67 -9.94
C VAL A 106 2.52 6.21 -9.00
N TRP A 107 3.79 6.54 -9.30
CA TRP A 107 4.92 6.19 -8.44
C TRP A 107 4.76 6.67 -6.99
N GLN A 108 4.29 7.91 -6.78
CA GLN A 108 4.19 8.48 -5.44
C GLN A 108 3.17 7.72 -4.59
N VAL A 109 2.00 7.42 -5.17
CA VAL A 109 0.94 6.71 -4.46
C VAL A 109 1.37 5.27 -4.16
N VAL A 110 1.96 4.57 -5.14
CA VAL A 110 2.44 3.20 -4.98
C VAL A 110 3.60 3.11 -3.98
N PHE A 111 4.48 4.11 -3.96
CA PHE A 111 5.58 4.20 -3.00
C PHE A 111 5.05 4.39 -1.58
N VAL A 112 4.09 5.29 -1.38
CA VAL A 112 3.41 5.50 -0.09
C VAL A 112 2.71 4.22 0.36
N GLU A 113 1.96 3.58 -0.54
CA GLU A 113 1.27 2.31 -0.30
C GLU A 113 2.23 1.24 0.24
N HIS A 114 3.36 1.00 -0.44
CA HIS A 114 4.34 0.00 -0.02
C HIS A 114 5.09 0.39 1.25
N LEU A 115 5.56 1.64 1.35
CA LEU A 115 6.34 2.11 2.49
C LEU A 115 5.55 1.95 3.79
N PHE A 116 4.30 2.41 3.81
CA PHE A 116 3.46 2.33 5.00
C PHE A 116 2.98 0.90 5.29
N PHE A 117 2.81 0.05 4.27
CA PHE A 117 2.56 -1.38 4.50
C PHE A 117 3.71 -2.04 5.24
N VAL A 118 4.95 -1.84 4.78
CA VAL A 118 6.16 -2.39 5.40
C VAL A 118 6.36 -1.83 6.80
N LEU A 119 6.20 -0.52 6.99
CA LEU A 119 6.28 0.09 8.32
C LEU A 119 5.24 -0.50 9.29
N GLY A 120 4.02 -0.72 8.81
CA GLY A 120 2.96 -1.38 9.59
C GLY A 120 3.38 -2.76 10.10
N ILE A 121 3.95 -3.59 9.21
CA ILE A 121 4.47 -4.93 9.55
C ILE A 121 5.65 -4.85 10.52
N VAL A 122 6.59 -3.93 10.30
CA VAL A 122 7.76 -3.76 11.16
C VAL A 122 7.36 -3.35 12.56
N PHE A 123 6.51 -2.32 12.71
CA PHE A 123 6.04 -1.88 14.03
C PHE A 123 5.26 -2.97 14.75
N PHE A 124 4.42 -3.73 14.03
CA PHE A 124 3.69 -4.85 14.63
C PHE A 124 4.63 -5.99 15.06
N SER A 125 5.63 -6.31 14.24
CA SER A 125 6.60 -7.37 14.54
C SER A 125 7.45 -7.01 15.76
N VAL A 126 7.94 -5.76 15.83
CA VAL A 126 8.67 -5.24 16.99
C VAL A 126 7.78 -5.30 18.24
N PHE A 127 6.51 -4.90 18.12
CA PHE A 127 5.54 -5.02 19.20
C PHE A 127 5.39 -6.47 19.68
N LEU A 128 5.21 -7.45 18.79
CA LEU A 128 5.10 -8.85 19.16
C LEU A 128 6.37 -9.38 19.83
N CYS A 129 7.55 -9.03 19.33
CA CYS A 129 8.82 -9.43 19.94
C CYS A 129 8.94 -8.90 21.37
N ILE A 130 8.63 -7.62 21.60
CA ILE A 130 8.62 -7.02 22.93
C ILE A 130 7.60 -7.76 23.80
N SER A 131 6.35 -7.89 23.35
CA SER A 131 5.28 -8.53 24.12
C SER A 131 5.63 -9.97 24.54
N ILE A 132 6.23 -10.77 23.65
CA ILE A 132 6.67 -12.15 23.96
C ILE A 132 7.82 -12.16 24.97
N VAL A 133 8.80 -11.26 24.82
CA VAL A 133 9.98 -11.21 25.70
C VAL A 133 9.61 -10.79 27.12
N TYR A 134 8.69 -9.83 27.27
CA TYR A 134 8.25 -9.33 28.58
C TYR A 134 7.23 -10.23 29.29
N HIS A 135 6.65 -11.23 28.59
CA HIS A 135 5.71 -12.21 29.18
C HIS A 135 6.37 -13.51 29.67
N LYS A 136 7.71 -13.62 29.56
CA LYS A 136 8.51 -14.68 30.19
C LYS A 136 9.03 -14.22 31.54
#